data_AF-A0A4Q3N3K8-F1
#
_entry.id   AF-A0A4Q3N3K8-F1
#
_cell.length_a   1.000
_cell.length_b   1.000
_cell.length_c   1.000
_cell.angle_alpha   90.00
_cell.angle_beta   90.00
_cell.angle_gamma   90.00
#
_symmetry.space_group_name_H-M   'P 1'
#
loop_
_entity.id
_entity.type
_entity.pdbx_description
1 polymer ?
#
loop_
_entity_poly.entity_id
_entity_poly.type
_entity_poly.pdbx_seq_one_letter_code
_entity_poly.pdbx_strand_id
1 'polypeptide(L)'
;MLLHVVHETRYDYAPKVKTAQHMAHLKPARNAHQELLRHSLTVEPAPAQQGESVDVYGNTRAFFSLRSSHDALRVVADSVVSTSAPGPAACTLAWEQARERMRYHRSASYDPASEFLFASPHVPRQDEFLAYARPSFTPGRPLAEAVQELMQRIHAEFEYEADA
;
A
#
# COMPACT_ATOMS: atom_id res chain seq x y z
N MET A 1 -12.49 16.66 0.96
CA MET A 1 -11.84 17.27 2.12
C MET A 1 -10.44 17.72 1.71
N LEU A 2 -10.04 18.90 2.15
CA LEU A 2 -8.66 19.38 1.98
C LEU A 2 -7.86 18.99 3.23
N LEU A 3 -6.73 18.31 3.05
CA LEU A 3 -5.89 17.80 4.12
C LEU A 3 -4.45 18.31 3.97
N HIS A 4 -3.84 18.63 5.10
CA HIS A 4 -2.40 18.83 5.23
C HIS A 4 -1.82 17.64 5.99
N VAL A 5 -0.87 16.94 5.38
CA VAL A 5 -0.29 15.69 5.89
C VAL A 5 1.22 15.89 6.01
N VAL A 6 1.74 15.68 7.22
CA VAL A 6 3.17 15.72 7.51
C VAL A 6 3.59 14.35 8.04
N HIS A 7 4.57 13.75 7.39
CA HIS A 7 5.25 12.54 7.84
C HIS A 7 6.69 12.89 8.20
N GLU A 8 7.14 12.51 9.39
CA GLU A 8 8.53 12.63 9.80
C GLU A 8 9.06 11.27 10.28
N THR A 9 10.17 10.83 9.69
CA THR A 9 10.95 9.70 10.20
C THR A 9 12.31 10.23 10.65
N ARG A 10 12.69 9.87 11.87
CA ARG A 10 14.00 10.17 12.45
C ARG A 10 14.70 8.87 12.86
N TYR A 11 15.97 8.78 12.52
CA TYR A 11 16.90 7.77 13.02
C TYR A 11 18.01 8.46 13.78
N ASP A 12 18.35 7.91 14.95
CA ASP A 12 19.55 8.22 15.70
C ASP A 12 20.43 6.96 15.69
N TYR A 13 21.58 7.02 15.03
CA TYR A 13 22.47 5.89 14.77
C TYR A 13 23.61 5.83 15.79
N ALA A 14 23.80 4.64 16.37
CA ALA A 14 24.98 4.27 17.14
C ALA A 14 25.43 2.86 16.73
N PRO A 15 26.61 2.69 16.08
CA PRO A 15 27.59 3.71 15.68
C PRO A 15 27.16 4.51 14.43
N LYS A 16 27.96 5.51 14.05
CA LYS A 16 27.75 6.31 12.83
C LYS A 16 27.68 5.45 11.59
N VAL A 17 26.73 5.76 10.71
CA VAL A 17 26.65 5.21 9.37
C VAL A 17 27.63 5.97 8.47
N LYS A 18 28.37 5.25 7.61
CA LYS A 18 29.36 5.87 6.70
C LYS A 18 28.72 6.30 5.38
N THR A 19 27.93 5.42 4.79
CA THR A 19 27.17 5.65 3.56
C THR A 19 25.81 4.98 3.71
N ALA A 20 24.78 5.58 3.13
CA ALA A 20 23.42 5.05 3.19
C ALA A 20 22.70 5.28 1.86
N GLN A 21 21.85 4.31 1.49
CA GLN A 21 20.94 4.40 0.36
C GLN A 21 19.53 4.13 0.89
N HIS A 22 18.60 4.99 0.53
CA HIS A 22 17.23 4.91 1.01
C HIS A 22 16.24 4.93 -0.14
N MET A 23 15.13 4.24 0.07
CA MET A 23 13.94 4.31 -0.77
C MET A 23 12.78 4.74 0.12
N ALA A 24 12.11 5.84 -0.23
CA ALA A 24 10.97 6.38 0.50
C ALA A 24 9.72 6.38 -0.39
N HIS A 25 8.60 5.91 0.15
CA HIS A 25 7.28 5.93 -0.50
C HIS A 25 6.37 6.93 0.21
N LEU A 26 6.80 8.20 0.26
CA LEU A 26 6.18 9.24 1.09
C LEU A 26 5.42 10.31 0.30
N LYS A 27 5.34 10.16 -1.03
CA LYS A 27 4.58 11.07 -1.89
C LYS A 27 3.18 10.49 -2.11
N PRO A 28 2.10 11.19 -1.69
CA PRO A 28 0.75 10.67 -1.84
C PRO A 28 0.39 10.41 -3.30
N ALA A 29 -0.32 9.30 -3.54
CA ALA A 29 -0.79 8.92 -4.88
C ALA A 29 -1.85 9.90 -5.41
N ARG A 30 -2.00 9.94 -6.74
CA ARG A 30 -3.09 10.63 -7.44
C ARG A 30 -4.04 9.58 -8.00
N ASN A 31 -5.33 9.71 -7.74
CA ASN A 31 -6.35 8.79 -8.24
C ASN A 31 -7.72 9.49 -8.35
N ALA A 32 -8.77 8.74 -8.72
CA ALA A 32 -10.12 9.28 -8.93
C ALA A 32 -10.72 10.00 -7.70
N HIS A 33 -10.20 9.72 -6.51
CA HIS A 33 -10.71 10.26 -5.25
C HIS A 33 -9.67 11.09 -4.49
N GLN A 34 -8.49 11.31 -5.08
CA GLN A 34 -7.41 12.06 -4.44
C GLN A 34 -6.55 12.83 -5.44
N GLU A 35 -6.39 14.12 -5.19
CA GLU A 35 -5.49 15.02 -5.91
C GLU A 35 -4.37 15.51 -4.98
N LEU A 36 -3.13 15.48 -5.47
CA LEU A 36 -1.97 16.03 -4.78
C LEU A 36 -1.70 17.46 -5.25
N LEU A 37 -1.99 18.43 -4.38
CA LEU A 37 -1.88 19.87 -4.66
C LEU A 37 -0.47 20.40 -4.39
N ARG A 38 0.18 19.93 -3.33
CA ARG A 38 1.56 20.28 -2.98
C ARG A 38 2.25 19.09 -2.33
N HIS A 39 3.54 18.94 -2.60
CA HIS A 39 4.41 17.98 -1.93
C HIS A 39 5.84 18.50 -1.86
N SER A 40 6.50 18.32 -0.72
CA SER A 40 7.94 18.47 -0.57
C SER A 40 8.51 17.34 0.27
N LEU A 41 9.70 16.86 -0.11
CA LEU A 41 10.47 15.87 0.63
C LEU A 41 11.82 16.49 1.03
N THR A 42 12.02 16.68 2.33
CA THR A 42 13.26 17.22 2.91
C THR A 42 14.01 16.11 3.63
N VAL A 43 15.31 15.98 3.35
CA VAL A 43 16.19 14.98 3.95
C VAL A 43 17.38 15.68 4.59
N GLU A 44 17.64 15.35 5.85
CA GLU A 44 18.76 15.86 6.64
C GLU A 44 19.57 14.67 7.20
N PRO A 45 20.90 14.60 6.99
CA PRO A 45 21.73 15.54 6.24
C PRO A 45 21.38 15.57 4.74
N ALA A 46 21.73 16.68 4.07
CA ALA A 46 21.40 16.87 2.66
C ALA A 46 22.00 15.74 1.80
N PRO A 47 21.20 15.06 0.96
CA PRO A 47 21.68 13.94 0.18
C PRO A 47 22.57 14.38 -0.97
N ALA A 48 23.58 13.56 -1.28
CA ALA A 48 24.46 13.78 -2.42
C ALA A 48 23.75 13.50 -3.76
N GLN A 49 22.71 12.68 -3.72
CA GLN A 49 21.85 12.35 -4.86
C GLN A 49 20.44 12.11 -4.34
N GLN A 50 19.44 12.64 -5.04
CA GLN A 50 18.03 12.38 -4.81
C GLN A 50 17.30 12.34 -6.17
N GLY A 51 16.35 11.42 -6.32
CA GLY A 51 15.53 11.30 -7.52
C GLY A 51 14.23 10.53 -7.25
N GLU A 52 13.24 10.73 -8.10
CA GLU A 52 11.97 10.02 -8.02
C GLU A 52 11.78 9.11 -9.23
N SER A 53 11.10 7.99 -9.01
CA SER A 53 10.62 7.08 -10.07
C SER A 53 9.26 6.52 -9.68
N VAL A 54 8.47 6.09 -10.66
CA VAL A 54 7.20 5.41 -10.42
C VAL A 54 7.41 3.91 -10.55
N ASP A 55 6.90 3.13 -9.60
CA ASP A 55 6.95 1.67 -9.68
C ASP A 55 5.84 1.09 -10.58
N VAL A 56 5.84 -0.24 -10.73
CA VAL A 56 4.86 -0.94 -11.58
C VAL A 56 3.42 -0.83 -11.08
N TYR A 57 3.22 -0.45 -9.81
CA TYR A 57 1.92 -0.27 -9.17
C TYR A 57 1.47 1.20 -9.14
N GLY A 58 2.27 2.12 -9.68
CA GLY A 58 1.96 3.55 -9.70
C GLY A 58 2.40 4.31 -8.46
N ASN A 59 3.11 3.69 -7.52
CA ASN A 59 3.65 4.38 -6.35
C ASN A 59 4.87 5.22 -6.74
N THR A 60 4.94 6.46 -6.25
CA THR A 60 6.16 7.26 -6.39
C THR A 60 7.17 6.84 -5.34
N ARG A 61 8.34 6.40 -5.79
CA ARG A 61 9.49 6.08 -4.96
C ARG A 61 10.53 7.18 -5.07
N ALA A 62 10.90 7.77 -3.94
CA ALA A 62 12.03 8.68 -3.82
C ALA A 62 13.27 7.91 -3.39
N PHE A 63 14.28 7.87 -4.25
CA PHE A 63 15.59 7.34 -3.93
C PHE A 63 16.52 8.48 -3.52
N PHE A 64 17.28 8.31 -2.44
CA PHE A 64 18.34 9.24 -2.07
C PHE A 64 19.53 8.53 -1.43
N SER A 65 20.71 9.16 -1.50
CA SER A 65 21.93 8.60 -0.92
C SER A 65 22.72 9.64 -0.11
N LEU A 66 23.24 9.16 1.02
CA LEU A 66 24.16 9.90 1.89
C LEU A 66 25.56 9.31 1.73
N ARG A 67 26.54 10.16 1.38
CA ARG A 67 27.94 9.75 1.14
C ARG A 67 28.90 10.17 2.25
N SER A 68 28.43 11.01 3.18
CA SER A 68 29.18 11.45 4.35
C SER A 68 28.76 10.67 5.59
N SER A 69 29.70 10.49 6.52
CA SER A 69 29.38 9.86 7.79
C SER A 69 28.44 10.74 8.62
N HIS A 70 27.42 10.13 9.20
CA HIS A 70 26.39 10.80 9.99
C HIS A 70 25.92 9.89 11.15
N ASP A 71 25.47 10.52 12.22
CA ASP A 71 24.86 9.89 13.40
C ASP A 71 23.34 10.02 13.42
N ALA A 72 22.75 10.79 12.51
CA ALA A 72 21.31 10.93 12.42
C ALA A 72 20.83 11.04 10.97
N LEU A 73 19.57 10.66 10.75
CA LEU A 73 18.82 10.87 9.52
C LEU A 73 17.42 11.37 9.88
N ARG A 74 16.99 12.44 9.24
CA ARG A 74 15.64 12.98 9.33
C ARG A 74 15.05 13.13 7.94
N VAL A 75 13.87 12.56 7.72
CA VAL A 75 13.14 12.59 6.45
C VAL A 75 11.75 13.14 6.72
N VAL A 76 11.44 14.27 6.11
CA VAL A 76 10.15 14.96 6.27
C VAL A 76 9.45 15.06 4.93
N ALA A 77 8.25 14.50 4.86
CA ALA A 77 7.34 14.71 3.73
C ALA A 77 6.19 15.62 4.19
N ASP A 78 6.01 16.75 3.50
CA ASP A 78 4.93 17.70 3.75
C ASP A 78 4.06 17.77 2.48
N SER A 79 2.77 17.45 2.62
CA SER A 79 1.85 17.33 1.50
C SER A 79 0.51 18.00 1.76
N VAL A 80 -0.04 18.64 0.74
CA VAL A 80 -1.44 19.10 0.73
C VAL A 80 -2.20 18.28 -0.31
N VAL A 81 -3.25 17.58 0.13
CA VAL A 81 -4.08 16.72 -0.71
C VAL A 81 -5.56 17.11 -0.63
N SER A 82 -6.24 17.04 -1.76
CA SER A 82 -7.71 17.15 -1.84
C SER A 82 -8.27 15.74 -2.04
N THR A 83 -9.16 15.31 -1.16
CA THR A 83 -9.78 13.97 -1.21
C THR A 83 -11.29 14.08 -1.42
N SER A 84 -11.88 13.05 -2.01
CA SER A 84 -13.33 12.84 -2.01
C SER A 84 -13.62 11.45 -1.45
N ALA A 85 -14.80 11.28 -0.84
CA ALA A 85 -15.20 9.95 -0.39
C ALA A 85 -15.40 9.04 -1.61
N PRO A 86 -14.83 7.82 -1.62
CA PRO A 86 -15.14 6.86 -2.66
C PRO A 86 -16.63 6.52 -2.60
N GLY A 87 -17.23 6.30 -3.77
CA GLY A 87 -18.59 5.76 -3.85
C GLY A 87 -18.65 4.31 -3.36
N PRO A 88 -19.86 3.73 -3.20
CA PRO A 88 -19.99 2.31 -2.88
C PRO A 88 -19.28 1.45 -3.93
N ALA A 89 -18.69 0.34 -3.50
CA ALA A 89 -17.98 -0.58 -4.37
C ALA A 89 -18.95 -1.10 -5.46
N ALA A 90 -18.67 -0.76 -6.72
CA ALA A 90 -19.58 -0.99 -7.83
C ALA A 90 -19.56 -2.43 -8.39
N CYS A 91 -18.77 -3.34 -7.81
CA CYS A 91 -18.63 -4.69 -8.35
C CYS A 91 -19.83 -5.56 -7.97
N THR A 92 -20.76 -5.69 -8.92
CA THR A 92 -21.94 -6.58 -8.81
C THR A 92 -21.65 -8.02 -9.22
N LEU A 93 -20.41 -8.31 -9.64
CA LEU A 93 -20.01 -9.64 -10.10
C LEU A 93 -19.98 -10.62 -8.92
N ALA A 94 -20.61 -11.79 -9.07
CA ALA A 94 -20.52 -12.85 -8.07
C ALA A 94 -19.05 -13.29 -7.91
N TRP A 95 -18.63 -13.58 -6.68
CA TRP A 95 -17.23 -13.88 -6.39
C TRP A 95 -16.72 -15.12 -7.15
N GLU A 96 -17.58 -16.09 -7.47
CA GLU A 96 -17.23 -17.27 -8.26
C GLU A 96 -16.90 -16.90 -9.71
N GLN A 97 -17.63 -15.93 -10.26
CA GLN A 97 -17.37 -15.43 -11.62
C GLN A 97 -16.07 -14.62 -11.65
N ALA A 98 -15.81 -13.83 -10.60
CA ALA A 98 -14.53 -13.12 -10.46
C ALA A 98 -13.37 -14.13 -10.39
N ARG A 99 -13.51 -15.18 -9.57
CA ARG A 99 -12.54 -16.28 -9.48
C ARG A 99 -12.31 -16.94 -10.84
N GLU A 100 -13.37 -17.25 -11.58
CA GLU A 100 -13.26 -17.91 -12.88
C GLU A 100 -12.54 -17.05 -13.91
N ARG A 101 -12.82 -15.74 -13.95
CA ARG A 101 -12.10 -14.78 -14.82
C ARG A 101 -10.60 -14.73 -14.55
N MET A 102 -10.21 -14.96 -13.29
CA MET A 102 -8.82 -14.96 -12.86
C MET A 102 -8.11 -16.29 -13.06
N ARG A 103 -8.83 -17.35 -13.48
CA ARG A 103 -8.19 -18.64 -13.80
C ARG A 103 -7.42 -18.50 -15.10
N TYR A 104 -6.23 -19.10 -15.10
CA TYR A 104 -5.45 -19.22 -16.32
C TYR A 104 -6.23 -20.01 -17.37
N HIS A 105 -6.34 -19.44 -18.57
CA HIS A 105 -6.69 -20.16 -19.78
C HIS A 105 -5.84 -19.65 -20.95
N ARG A 106 -5.69 -20.50 -21.98
CA ARG A 106 -4.94 -20.13 -23.18
C ARG A 106 -5.55 -18.88 -23.79
N SER A 107 -4.70 -17.94 -24.20
CA SER A 107 -5.08 -16.67 -24.83
C SER A 107 -5.89 -15.70 -23.95
N ALA A 108 -5.88 -15.87 -22.63
CA ALA A 108 -6.41 -14.86 -21.72
C ALA A 108 -5.68 -13.51 -21.92
N SER A 109 -6.43 -12.42 -21.96
CA SER A 109 -5.85 -11.08 -21.90
C SER A 109 -5.20 -10.85 -20.54
N TYR A 110 -4.11 -10.07 -20.52
CA TYR A 110 -3.49 -9.68 -19.27
C TYR A 110 -4.45 -8.80 -18.45
N ASP A 111 -4.66 -9.19 -17.20
CA ASP A 111 -5.36 -8.40 -16.19
C ASP A 111 -4.38 -8.13 -15.03
N PRO A 112 -4.07 -6.85 -14.69
CA PRO A 112 -3.19 -6.51 -13.57
C PRO A 112 -3.64 -7.09 -12.23
N ALA A 113 -4.94 -7.37 -12.05
CA ALA A 113 -5.44 -8.01 -10.82
C ALA A 113 -4.87 -9.43 -10.62
N SER A 114 -4.41 -10.09 -11.69
CA SER A 114 -3.85 -11.43 -11.63
C SER A 114 -2.54 -11.51 -10.82
N GLU A 115 -1.79 -10.41 -10.69
CA GLU A 115 -0.58 -10.35 -9.87
C GLU A 115 -0.87 -10.59 -8.37
N PHE A 116 -2.08 -10.26 -7.92
CA PHE A 116 -2.50 -10.37 -6.52
C PHE A 116 -3.09 -11.74 -6.16
N LEU A 117 -3.08 -12.70 -7.09
CA LEU A 117 -3.57 -14.06 -6.85
C LEU A 117 -2.55 -14.93 -6.13
N PHE A 118 -1.26 -14.58 -6.22
CA PHE A 118 -0.16 -15.40 -5.74
C PHE A 118 0.11 -15.18 -4.24
N ALA A 119 0.53 -16.25 -3.57
CA ALA A 119 0.98 -16.14 -2.19
C ALA A 119 2.23 -15.26 -2.12
N SER A 120 2.34 -14.47 -1.05
CA SER A 120 3.55 -13.72 -0.72
C SER A 120 4.05 -14.14 0.67
N PRO A 121 5.30 -13.81 1.04
CA PRO A 121 5.80 -14.11 2.38
C PRO A 121 4.92 -13.57 3.52
N HIS A 122 4.21 -12.45 3.30
CA HIS A 122 3.30 -11.85 4.27
C HIS A 122 1.83 -12.27 4.11
N VAL A 123 1.49 -12.96 3.01
CA VAL A 123 0.14 -13.48 2.74
C VAL A 123 0.27 -14.93 2.23
N PRO A 124 0.65 -15.88 3.12
CA PRO A 124 0.76 -17.27 2.72
C PRO A 124 -0.62 -17.89 2.53
N ARG A 125 -0.71 -18.96 1.75
CA ARG A 125 -1.93 -19.75 1.60
C ARG A 125 -1.93 -20.87 2.62
N GLN A 126 -2.77 -20.74 3.64
CA GLN A 126 -2.93 -21.73 4.72
C GLN A 126 -4.41 -22.08 4.87
N ASP A 127 -4.69 -23.31 5.30
CA ASP A 127 -6.06 -23.82 5.38
C ASP A 127 -6.88 -23.07 6.43
N GLU A 128 -6.24 -22.56 7.48
CA GLU A 128 -6.83 -21.75 8.54
C GLU A 128 -7.41 -20.44 7.99
N PHE A 129 -6.68 -19.76 7.09
CA PHE A 129 -7.17 -18.53 6.46
C PHE A 129 -8.36 -18.81 5.53
N LEU A 130 -8.30 -19.91 4.79
CA LEU A 130 -9.42 -20.34 3.95
C LEU A 130 -10.64 -20.69 4.79
N ALA A 131 -10.46 -21.40 5.89
CA ALA A 131 -11.54 -21.75 6.81
C ALA A 131 -12.20 -20.51 7.42
N TYR A 132 -11.39 -19.53 7.84
CA TYR A 132 -11.87 -18.27 8.41
C TYR A 132 -12.64 -17.42 7.40
N ALA A 133 -12.14 -17.32 6.17
CA ALA A 133 -12.75 -16.49 5.12
C ALA A 133 -13.99 -17.14 4.49
N ARG A 134 -14.07 -18.47 4.42
CA ARG A 134 -15.12 -19.21 3.70
C ARG A 134 -16.56 -18.79 4.03
N PRO A 135 -16.97 -18.53 5.29
CA PRO A 135 -18.33 -18.07 5.61
C PRO A 135 -18.73 -16.76 4.92
N SER A 136 -17.76 -15.89 4.60
CA SER A 136 -17.99 -14.59 3.94
C SER A 136 -18.34 -14.72 2.45
N PHE A 137 -17.96 -15.84 1.81
CA PHE A 137 -18.09 -16.08 0.37
C PHE A 137 -19.22 -17.08 0.08
N THR A 138 -20.47 -16.69 0.37
CA THR A 138 -21.66 -17.52 0.10
C THR A 138 -21.99 -17.58 -1.40
N PRO A 139 -22.69 -18.63 -1.87
CA PRO A 139 -23.03 -18.78 -3.29
C PRO A 139 -23.69 -17.55 -3.90
N GLY A 140 -23.15 -17.03 -5.00
CA GLY A 140 -23.74 -15.92 -5.76
C GLY A 140 -23.61 -14.53 -5.12
N ARG A 141 -22.95 -14.41 -3.96
CA ARG A 141 -22.72 -13.11 -3.32
C ARG A 141 -21.77 -12.25 -4.18
N PRO A 142 -22.07 -10.95 -4.41
CA PRO A 142 -21.15 -10.05 -5.08
C PRO A 142 -19.79 -9.99 -4.39
N LEU A 143 -18.70 -9.94 -5.15
CA LEU A 143 -17.33 -9.96 -4.61
C LEU A 143 -17.11 -8.80 -3.62
N ALA A 144 -17.58 -7.60 -3.94
CA ALA A 144 -17.44 -6.43 -3.08
C ALA A 144 -18.11 -6.64 -1.71
N GLU A 145 -19.30 -7.24 -1.70
CA GLU A 145 -20.03 -7.55 -0.46
C GLU A 145 -19.32 -8.63 0.35
N ALA A 146 -18.81 -9.68 -0.30
CA ALA A 146 -18.07 -10.75 0.39
C ALA A 146 -16.79 -10.23 1.05
N VAL A 147 -16.03 -9.38 0.37
CA VAL A 147 -14.82 -8.76 0.92
C VAL A 147 -15.16 -7.76 2.02
N GLN A 148 -16.21 -6.96 1.85
CA GLN A 148 -16.66 -6.03 2.89
C GLN A 148 -17.08 -6.75 4.17
N GLU A 149 -17.84 -7.84 4.05
CA GLU A 149 -18.24 -8.65 5.19
C GLU A 149 -17.03 -9.29 5.89
N LEU A 150 -16.07 -9.84 5.13
CA LEU A 150 -14.83 -10.37 5.68
C LEU A 150 -14.04 -9.31 6.46
N MET A 151 -13.90 -8.09 5.90
CA MET A 151 -13.21 -6.99 6.56
C MET A 151 -13.92 -6.56 7.85
N GLN A 152 -15.26 -6.52 7.85
CA GLN A 152 -16.06 -6.22 9.05
C GLN A 152 -15.89 -7.29 10.12
N ARG A 153 -15.84 -8.58 9.74
CA ARG A 153 -15.55 -9.68 10.67
C ARG A 153 -14.16 -9.59 11.27
N ILE A 154 -13.13 -9.34 10.45
CA ILE A 154 -11.76 -9.11 10.95
C ILE A 154 -11.76 -7.96 11.97
N HIS A 155 -12.39 -6.83 11.65
CA HIS A 155 -12.48 -5.71 12.58
C HIS A 155 -13.22 -6.05 13.89
N ALA A 156 -14.24 -6.92 13.85
CA ALA A 156 -15.01 -7.29 15.03
C ALA A 156 -14.35 -8.38 15.88
N GLU A 157 -13.63 -9.31 15.26
CA GLU A 157 -13.08 -10.51 15.90
C GLU A 157 -11.60 -10.37 16.30
N PHE A 158 -10.87 -9.40 15.72
CA PHE A 158 -9.44 -9.20 15.98
C PHE A 158 -9.20 -7.93 16.81
N GLU A 159 -8.34 -8.05 17.81
CA GLU A 159 -7.88 -6.92 18.61
C GLU A 159 -6.56 -6.39 18.05
N TYR A 160 -6.43 -5.06 17.98
CA TYR A 160 -5.20 -4.42 17.56
C TYR A 160 -4.27 -4.30 18.76
N GLU A 161 -3.18 -5.07 18.76
CA GLU A 161 -2.10 -4.97 19.74
C GLU A 161 -0.95 -4.13 19.16
N ALA A 162 -0.67 -2.99 19.80
CA ALA A 162 0.35 -2.04 19.31
C ALA A 162 1.79 -2.48 19.64
N ASP A 163 1.96 -3.37 20.62
CA ASP A 163 3.24 -3.73 21.23
C ASP A 163 3.74 -5.15 20.85
N ALA A 164 3.08 -5.81 19.90
CA ALA A 164 3.38 -7.18 19.47
C ALA A 164 4.54 -7.28 18.45
#